data_AF-A0AAU8WVQ6-F1
#
_entry.id   AF-A0AAU8WVQ6-F1
#
_cell.length_a   1.000
_cell.length_b   1.000
_cell.length_c   1.000
_cell.angle_alpha   90.00
_cell.angle_beta   90.00
_cell.angle_gamma   90.00
#
_symmetry.space_group_name_H-M   'P 1'
#
loop_
_entity.id
_entity.type
_entity.pdbx_description
1 polymer ?
#
loop_
_entity_poly.entity_id
_entity_poly.type
_entity_poly.pdbx_seq_one_letter_code
_entity_poly.pdbx_strand_id
1 'polypeptide(L)'
;MQKTTLGIMIAGLLGATPVLAETIDLMVLHSPGLAARYQGDAQTRIQHMINVTNQIYAASGLDLTVRAVHSQQVNYPDGGTDESALNAVTHQSDQAFKAVPTLRTRYGADMVVLMRPNTGDHGSCGLAWVGGSATYADGRKAYADGDVSKEAGNMFSHVTATGCGDVVLAHELGHNMGLNHSRLQDGTGGTYHYALGHGVQGSFATVMAYPSSFGVYSHEYKFSSPDLVCKGQPCGVDHRDQANGADAVRALRVTTPQIASFYPTMVTEAMPDLGELEHSLEARRQDLATAQAHYRQQVTASTALQDRQQALKANFDRYDRELRALSQRNRQTVQEINRLVQEHNSYNGSYSPDEYRRIRAIQASLSTRIDQLYDENNALIRQSNEISRRFNAEVAEYNGSWDRYNQLTAAVKGAEGKVNEARRELELAEHRYQLALARQPAETLPA
;
A
#
# COMPACT_ATOMS: atom_id res chain seq x y z
N MET A 1 17.30 42.44 -45.62
CA MET A 1 16.80 41.73 -44.42
C MET A 1 15.30 41.95 -44.30
N GLN A 2 14.50 41.14 -45.00
CA GLN A 2 13.05 41.10 -44.88
C GLN A 2 12.69 40.07 -43.81
N LYS A 3 11.94 40.49 -42.79
CA LYS A 3 11.36 39.61 -41.76
C LYS A 3 9.98 39.18 -42.24
N THR A 4 9.81 37.89 -42.52
CA THR A 4 8.54 37.25 -42.86
C THR A 4 7.82 36.83 -41.58
N THR A 5 6.65 37.39 -41.32
CA THR A 5 5.76 37.01 -40.23
C THR A 5 4.81 35.92 -40.73
N LEU A 6 4.94 34.70 -40.20
CA LEU A 6 4.09 33.56 -40.52
C LEU A 6 2.88 33.56 -39.58
N GLY A 7 1.67 33.75 -40.12
CA GLY A 7 0.42 33.65 -39.38
C GLY A 7 0.02 32.19 -39.18
N ILE A 8 -0.25 31.80 -37.93
CA ILE A 8 -0.76 30.47 -37.57
C ILE A 8 -2.29 30.50 -37.63
N MET A 9 -2.86 29.74 -38.57
CA MET A 9 -4.28 29.39 -38.60
C MET A 9 -4.52 28.24 -37.62
N ILE A 10 -5.31 28.48 -36.58
CA ILE A 10 -5.77 27.43 -35.66
C ILE A 10 -7.01 26.78 -36.29
N ALA A 11 -6.83 25.60 -36.88
CA ALA A 11 -7.92 24.70 -37.22
C ALA A 11 -8.26 23.88 -35.96
N GLY A 12 -9.46 24.06 -35.42
CA GLY A 12 -9.98 23.26 -34.32
C GLY A 12 -10.20 21.82 -34.78
N LEU A 13 -9.40 20.89 -34.29
CA LEU A 13 -9.72 19.46 -34.35
C LEU A 13 -10.75 19.15 -33.26
N LEU A 14 -11.98 18.87 -33.69
CA LEU A 14 -12.92 18.01 -32.99
C LEU A 14 -12.28 16.61 -32.91
N GLY A 15 -11.52 16.35 -31.86
CA GLY A 15 -11.01 15.02 -31.57
C GLY A 15 -12.16 14.14 -31.09
N ALA A 16 -12.65 13.25 -31.95
CA ALA A 16 -13.30 12.04 -31.48
C ALA A 16 -12.23 11.24 -30.74
N THR A 17 -12.29 11.20 -29.41
CA THR A 17 -11.49 10.27 -28.63
C THR A 17 -11.87 8.86 -29.07
N PRO A 18 -10.94 8.02 -29.54
CA PRO A 18 -11.25 6.62 -29.79
C PRO A 18 -11.71 6.03 -28.44
N VAL A 19 -12.94 5.52 -28.39
CA VAL A 19 -13.39 4.67 -27.29
C VAL A 19 -12.55 3.40 -27.42
N LEU A 20 -11.61 3.21 -26.50
CA LEU A 20 -10.79 2.01 -26.48
C LEU A 20 -11.68 0.82 -26.09
N ALA A 21 -11.39 -0.35 -26.66
CA ALA A 21 -11.97 -1.59 -26.19
C ALA A 21 -11.57 -1.81 -24.73
N GLU A 22 -12.55 -1.91 -23.84
CA GLU A 22 -12.31 -2.11 -22.41
C GLU A 22 -12.37 -3.60 -22.08
N THR A 23 -11.43 -4.06 -21.26
CA THR A 23 -11.47 -5.42 -20.69
C THR A 23 -11.52 -5.32 -19.18
N ILE A 24 -12.57 -5.87 -18.59
CA ILE A 24 -12.72 -6.00 -17.14
C ILE A 24 -12.17 -7.37 -16.72
N ASP A 25 -11.19 -7.37 -15.83
CA ASP A 25 -10.60 -8.59 -15.30
C ASP A 25 -11.45 -9.13 -14.13
N LEU A 26 -11.99 -10.34 -14.31
CA LEU A 26 -12.91 -10.99 -13.37
C LEU A 26 -12.22 -12.16 -12.68
N MET A 27 -12.25 -12.17 -11.35
CA MET A 27 -11.99 -13.38 -10.57
C MET A 27 -13.30 -14.11 -10.29
N VAL A 28 -13.33 -15.41 -10.57
CA VAL A 28 -14.48 -16.28 -10.33
C VAL A 28 -14.18 -17.20 -9.16
N LEU A 29 -15.01 -17.13 -8.12
CA LEU A 29 -15.02 -18.07 -7.02
C LEU A 29 -16.22 -19.00 -7.20
N HIS A 30 -16.07 -20.29 -6.89
CA HIS A 30 -17.20 -21.22 -6.96
C HIS A 30 -17.23 -22.18 -5.77
N SER A 31 -18.45 -22.57 -5.36
CA SER A 31 -18.63 -23.54 -4.29
C SER A 31 -18.32 -24.98 -4.74
N PRO A 32 -18.09 -25.92 -3.80
CA PRO A 32 -17.90 -27.33 -4.13
C PRO A 32 -19.17 -27.94 -4.74
N GLY A 33 -20.36 -27.51 -4.30
CA GLY A 33 -21.61 -28.01 -4.87
C GLY A 33 -21.81 -27.59 -6.32
N LEU A 34 -21.35 -26.39 -6.72
CA LEU A 34 -21.37 -26.02 -8.14
C LEU A 34 -20.46 -26.96 -8.94
N ALA A 35 -19.23 -27.19 -8.49
CA ALA A 35 -18.31 -28.11 -9.14
C ALA A 35 -18.88 -29.54 -9.25
N ALA A 36 -19.56 -30.02 -8.19
CA ALA A 36 -20.20 -31.33 -8.18
C ALA A 36 -21.30 -31.48 -9.27
N ARG A 37 -22.00 -30.40 -9.64
CA ARG A 37 -22.96 -30.42 -10.77
C ARG A 37 -22.29 -30.64 -12.13
N TYR A 38 -20.98 -30.43 -12.22
CA TYR A 38 -20.18 -30.53 -13.43
C TYR A 38 -19.00 -31.50 -13.26
N GLN A 39 -19.25 -32.66 -12.64
CA GLN A 39 -18.26 -33.75 -12.49
C GLN A 39 -16.99 -33.36 -11.72
N GLY A 40 -17.09 -32.38 -10.81
CA GLY A 40 -15.97 -31.89 -10.03
C GLY A 40 -15.25 -30.69 -10.64
N ASP A 41 -15.66 -30.23 -11.83
CA ASP A 41 -15.08 -29.06 -12.49
C ASP A 41 -16.14 -28.11 -13.07
N ALA A 42 -16.27 -26.92 -12.47
CA ALA A 42 -17.21 -25.90 -12.91
C ALA A 42 -16.72 -25.05 -14.10
N GLN A 43 -15.48 -25.23 -14.61
CA GLN A 43 -14.88 -24.32 -15.60
C GLN A 43 -15.75 -24.15 -16.86
N THR A 44 -16.30 -25.22 -17.41
CA THR A 44 -17.14 -25.13 -18.61
C THR A 44 -18.37 -24.25 -18.40
N ARG A 45 -18.99 -24.31 -17.20
CA ARG A 45 -20.14 -23.47 -16.86
C ARG A 45 -19.73 -22.02 -16.66
N ILE A 46 -18.63 -21.80 -15.95
CA ILE A 46 -18.06 -20.47 -15.72
C ILE A 46 -17.78 -19.80 -17.08
N GLN A 47 -17.09 -20.50 -17.98
CA GLN A 47 -16.76 -19.97 -19.30
C GLN A 47 -18.01 -19.71 -20.15
N HIS A 48 -19.02 -20.57 -20.07
CA HIS A 48 -20.30 -20.33 -20.75
C HIS A 48 -20.97 -19.03 -20.28
N MET A 49 -21.05 -18.78 -18.97
CA MET A 49 -21.64 -17.56 -18.44
C MET A 49 -20.85 -16.30 -18.83
N ILE A 50 -19.51 -16.38 -18.86
CA ILE A 50 -18.65 -15.29 -19.35
C ILE A 50 -18.90 -15.04 -20.85
N ASN A 51 -18.98 -16.09 -21.66
CA ASN A 51 -19.24 -15.96 -23.10
C ASN A 51 -20.61 -15.32 -23.37
N VAL A 52 -21.66 -15.72 -22.64
CA VAL A 52 -22.99 -15.09 -22.74
C VAL A 52 -22.93 -13.62 -22.34
N THR A 53 -22.19 -13.29 -21.27
CA THR A 53 -22.01 -11.90 -20.82
C THR A 53 -21.33 -11.04 -21.90
N ASN A 54 -20.24 -11.55 -22.50
CA ASN A 54 -19.54 -10.87 -23.59
C ASN A 54 -20.41 -10.73 -24.85
N GLN A 55 -21.26 -11.71 -25.15
CA GLN A 55 -22.24 -11.60 -26.23
C GLN A 55 -23.29 -10.52 -25.95
N ILE A 56 -23.73 -10.37 -24.70
CA ILE A 56 -24.66 -9.31 -24.30
C ILE A 56 -24.01 -7.92 -24.47
N TYR A 57 -22.74 -7.74 -24.07
CA TYR A 57 -22.03 -6.48 -24.30
C TYR A 57 -21.92 -6.15 -25.79
N ALA A 58 -21.51 -7.13 -26.61
CA ALA A 58 -21.43 -6.97 -28.06
C ALA A 58 -22.80 -6.64 -28.68
N ALA A 59 -23.87 -7.35 -28.28
CA ALA A 59 -25.23 -7.11 -28.74
C ALA A 59 -25.79 -5.75 -28.30
N SER A 60 -25.19 -5.14 -27.26
CA SER A 60 -25.51 -3.80 -26.77
C SER A 60 -24.66 -2.70 -27.41
N GLY A 61 -23.79 -3.03 -28.37
CA GLY A 61 -22.88 -2.06 -28.99
C GLY A 61 -21.86 -1.46 -28.01
N LEU A 62 -21.50 -2.22 -26.97
CA LEU A 62 -20.42 -1.89 -26.05
C LEU A 62 -19.14 -2.58 -26.53
N ASP A 63 -18.06 -1.81 -26.64
CA ASP A 63 -16.71 -2.34 -26.86
C ASP A 63 -16.11 -2.74 -25.49
N LEU A 64 -16.73 -3.75 -24.90
CA LEU A 64 -16.48 -4.21 -23.54
C LEU A 64 -16.42 -5.73 -23.51
N THR A 65 -15.40 -6.27 -22.87
CA THR A 65 -15.31 -7.69 -22.56
C THR A 65 -14.98 -7.91 -21.09
N VAL A 66 -15.42 -9.05 -20.57
CA VAL A 66 -14.99 -9.58 -19.29
C VAL A 66 -14.09 -10.78 -19.53
N ARG A 67 -12.94 -10.79 -18.85
CA ARG A 67 -11.93 -11.86 -18.93
C ARG A 67 -11.78 -12.52 -17.58
N ALA A 68 -11.93 -13.84 -17.50
CA ALA A 68 -11.58 -14.56 -16.29
C ALA A 68 -10.06 -14.60 -16.12
N VAL A 69 -9.55 -13.92 -15.09
CA VAL A 69 -8.11 -13.91 -14.76
C VAL A 69 -7.73 -14.96 -13.73
N HIS A 70 -8.71 -15.43 -12.94
CA HIS A 70 -8.55 -16.50 -11.97
C HIS A 70 -9.89 -17.17 -11.69
N SER A 71 -9.86 -18.50 -11.51
CA SER A 71 -11.02 -19.31 -11.14
C SER A 71 -10.61 -20.23 -10.02
N GLN A 72 -11.37 -20.23 -8.91
CA GLN A 72 -11.01 -21.03 -7.75
C GLN A 72 -12.23 -21.58 -7.01
N GLN A 73 -12.17 -22.88 -6.71
CA GLN A 73 -13.08 -23.49 -5.76
C GLN A 73 -12.77 -23.00 -4.35
N VAL A 74 -13.79 -22.52 -3.65
CA VAL A 74 -13.72 -22.07 -2.26
C VAL A 74 -14.67 -22.90 -1.41
N ASN A 75 -14.26 -23.27 -0.20
CA ASN A 75 -15.07 -24.10 0.69
C ASN A 75 -16.16 -23.26 1.40
N TYR A 76 -17.15 -22.81 0.63
CA TYR A 76 -18.28 -22.02 1.11
C TYR A 76 -19.60 -22.78 0.88
N PRO A 77 -20.59 -22.70 1.79
CA PRO A 77 -21.84 -23.43 1.67
C PRO A 77 -22.66 -23.05 0.42
N ASP A 78 -23.33 -24.05 -0.17
CA ASP A 78 -24.23 -23.82 -1.29
C ASP A 78 -25.47 -23.04 -0.86
N GLY A 79 -26.11 -23.42 0.27
CA GLY A 79 -27.34 -22.80 0.78
C GLY A 79 -27.14 -21.46 1.51
N GLY A 80 -28.25 -20.91 2.03
CA GLY A 80 -28.30 -19.58 2.64
C GLY A 80 -28.61 -18.46 1.65
N THR A 81 -28.89 -17.26 2.18
CA THR A 81 -29.37 -16.12 1.39
C THR A 81 -28.28 -15.49 0.52
N ASP A 82 -28.67 -14.86 -0.59
CA ASP A 82 -27.76 -14.10 -1.45
C ASP A 82 -27.05 -12.97 -0.69
N GLU A 83 -27.78 -12.29 0.20
CA GLU A 83 -27.24 -11.23 1.05
C GLU A 83 -26.12 -11.74 1.94
N SER A 84 -26.28 -12.92 2.55
CA SER A 84 -25.24 -13.50 3.41
C SER A 84 -23.98 -13.85 2.60
N ALA A 85 -24.16 -14.37 1.39
CA ALA A 85 -23.06 -14.75 0.51
C ALA A 85 -22.30 -13.54 -0.04
N LEU A 86 -23.02 -12.53 -0.51
CA LEU A 86 -22.44 -11.27 -0.98
C LEU A 86 -21.67 -10.58 0.15
N ASN A 87 -22.28 -10.47 1.35
CA ASN A 87 -21.59 -9.89 2.50
C ASN A 87 -20.35 -10.70 2.89
N ALA A 88 -20.41 -12.04 2.84
CA ALA A 88 -19.30 -12.90 3.20
C ALA A 88 -18.09 -12.74 2.26
N VAL A 89 -18.31 -12.72 0.94
CA VAL A 89 -17.22 -12.52 -0.02
C VAL A 89 -16.66 -11.09 0.02
N THR A 90 -17.53 -10.09 0.19
CA THR A 90 -17.17 -8.66 0.21
C THR A 90 -16.37 -8.28 1.44
N HIS A 91 -16.80 -8.73 2.63
CA HIS A 91 -16.15 -8.39 3.90
C HIS A 91 -15.15 -9.46 4.36
N GLN A 92 -14.96 -10.50 3.54
CA GLN A 92 -14.16 -11.67 3.87
C GLN A 92 -14.50 -12.22 5.27
N SER A 93 -15.77 -12.23 5.66
CA SER A 93 -16.18 -12.59 7.02
C SER A 93 -16.11 -14.11 7.25
N ASP A 94 -16.12 -14.89 6.17
CA ASP A 94 -15.90 -16.35 6.18
C ASP A 94 -14.43 -16.72 5.88
N GLN A 95 -13.96 -17.84 6.41
CA GLN A 95 -12.60 -18.36 6.18
C GLN A 95 -12.34 -18.66 4.69
N ALA A 96 -13.37 -19.05 3.94
CA ALA A 96 -13.29 -19.35 2.51
C ALA A 96 -12.81 -18.15 1.66
N PHE A 97 -13.00 -16.93 2.15
CA PHE A 97 -12.74 -15.70 1.40
C PHE A 97 -11.54 -14.88 1.90
N LYS A 98 -10.83 -15.33 2.94
CA LYS A 98 -9.69 -14.57 3.51
C LYS A 98 -8.58 -14.27 2.52
N ALA A 99 -8.39 -15.12 1.51
CA ALA A 99 -7.38 -14.93 0.48
C ALA A 99 -7.81 -13.97 -0.65
N VAL A 100 -9.10 -13.59 -0.72
CA VAL A 100 -9.67 -12.85 -1.85
C VAL A 100 -8.94 -11.54 -2.15
N PRO A 101 -8.63 -10.65 -1.18
CA PRO A 101 -7.88 -9.43 -1.47
C PRO A 101 -6.51 -9.70 -2.09
N THR A 102 -5.78 -10.70 -1.57
CA THR A 102 -4.48 -11.11 -2.10
C THR A 102 -4.60 -11.69 -3.51
N LEU A 103 -5.64 -12.50 -3.77
CA LEU A 103 -5.88 -13.09 -5.09
C LEU A 103 -6.27 -12.01 -6.12
N ARG A 104 -7.11 -11.04 -5.75
CA ARG A 104 -7.44 -9.89 -6.61
C ARG A 104 -6.18 -9.12 -7.02
N THR A 105 -5.32 -8.78 -6.06
CA THR A 105 -4.03 -8.11 -6.36
C THR A 105 -3.10 -9.00 -7.19
N ARG A 106 -3.05 -10.31 -6.91
CA ARG A 106 -2.17 -11.26 -7.61
C ARG A 106 -2.54 -11.42 -9.08
N TYR A 107 -3.83 -11.53 -9.38
CA TYR A 107 -4.33 -11.83 -10.72
C TYR A 107 -4.88 -10.60 -11.46
N GLY A 108 -4.89 -9.44 -10.81
CA GLY A 108 -5.36 -8.19 -11.41
C GLY A 108 -6.87 -8.10 -11.56
N ALA A 109 -7.64 -8.65 -10.62
CA ALA A 109 -9.10 -8.73 -10.77
C ALA A 109 -9.82 -7.44 -10.33
N ASP A 110 -10.39 -6.73 -11.31
CA ASP A 110 -11.26 -5.55 -11.14
C ASP A 110 -12.59 -5.90 -10.49
N MET A 111 -13.09 -7.11 -10.72
CA MET A 111 -14.35 -7.59 -10.16
C MET A 111 -14.21 -9.02 -9.61
N VAL A 112 -15.08 -9.36 -8.66
CA VAL A 112 -15.17 -10.72 -8.10
C VAL A 112 -16.61 -11.20 -8.14
N VAL A 113 -16.81 -12.42 -8.63
CA VAL A 113 -18.10 -13.10 -8.55
C VAL A 113 -17.97 -14.42 -7.78
N LEU A 114 -18.89 -14.66 -6.84
CA LEU A 114 -19.12 -15.96 -6.24
C LEU A 114 -20.26 -16.68 -6.97
N MET A 115 -19.97 -17.84 -7.54
CA MET A 115 -20.94 -18.70 -8.22
C MET A 115 -21.34 -19.89 -7.35
N ARG A 116 -22.65 -20.03 -7.08
CA ARG A 116 -23.23 -21.17 -6.32
C ARG A 116 -24.31 -21.88 -7.13
N PRO A 117 -24.60 -23.18 -6.88
CA PRO A 117 -25.73 -23.84 -7.52
C PRO A 117 -27.04 -23.39 -6.87
N ASN A 118 -28.17 -23.45 -7.58
CA ASN A 118 -29.47 -23.18 -6.97
C ASN A 118 -29.85 -24.27 -5.96
N THR A 119 -30.10 -23.86 -4.72
CA THR A 119 -30.61 -24.72 -3.63
C THR A 119 -32.03 -24.35 -3.17
N GLY A 120 -32.65 -23.33 -3.77
CA GLY A 120 -34.04 -22.92 -3.52
C GLY A 120 -34.27 -21.99 -2.32
N ASP A 121 -33.21 -21.64 -1.58
CA ASP A 121 -33.24 -20.85 -0.34
C ASP A 121 -32.47 -19.52 -0.42
N HIS A 122 -32.02 -19.13 -1.62
CA HIS A 122 -31.24 -17.91 -1.86
C HIS A 122 -32.04 -16.61 -1.76
N GLY A 123 -33.33 -16.67 -2.14
CA GLY A 123 -34.23 -15.52 -2.25
C GLY A 123 -34.29 -14.93 -3.67
N SER A 124 -33.20 -14.99 -4.44
CA SER A 124 -33.16 -14.54 -5.83
C SER A 124 -32.19 -15.39 -6.68
N CYS A 125 -31.84 -14.91 -7.88
CA CYS A 125 -30.84 -15.55 -8.75
C CYS A 125 -29.44 -14.93 -8.60
N GLY A 126 -29.31 -13.80 -7.91
CA GLY A 126 -28.07 -13.05 -7.82
C GLY A 126 -28.22 -11.78 -6.99
N LEU A 127 -27.10 -11.29 -6.47
CA LEU A 127 -27.05 -10.03 -5.73
C LEU A 127 -25.67 -9.40 -5.87
N ALA A 128 -25.63 -8.09 -6.08
CA ALA A 128 -24.41 -7.31 -6.19
C ALA A 128 -24.54 -5.95 -5.51
N TRP A 129 -23.40 -5.35 -5.17
CA TRP A 129 -23.37 -3.93 -4.79
C TRP A 129 -23.57 -3.07 -6.02
N VAL A 130 -24.38 -2.00 -5.90
CA VAL A 130 -24.59 -1.05 -6.99
C VAL A 130 -23.52 0.04 -6.95
N GLY A 131 -22.75 0.15 -8.03
CA GLY A 131 -21.70 1.15 -8.14
C GLY A 131 -22.23 2.59 -8.30
N GLY A 132 -21.58 3.57 -7.70
CA GLY A 132 -21.90 4.99 -7.87
C GLY A 132 -23.28 5.40 -7.36
N SER A 133 -23.88 4.60 -6.47
CA SER A 133 -25.15 4.88 -5.82
C SER A 133 -24.90 5.21 -4.35
N ALA A 134 -25.00 6.49 -3.98
CA ALA A 134 -24.93 6.91 -2.59
C ALA A 134 -26.35 7.10 -2.03
N THR A 135 -26.61 6.61 -0.82
CA THR A 135 -27.80 7.00 -0.06
C THR A 135 -27.36 7.91 1.08
N TYR A 136 -27.79 9.16 1.07
CA TYR A 136 -27.54 10.09 2.17
C TYR A 136 -28.25 9.60 3.44
N ALA A 137 -27.80 10.06 4.62
CA ALA A 137 -28.36 9.69 5.92
C ALA A 137 -29.86 10.03 6.08
N ASP A 138 -30.40 10.88 5.21
CA ASP A 138 -31.83 11.24 5.16
C ASP A 138 -32.63 10.43 4.13
N GLY A 139 -32.03 9.37 3.56
CA GLY A 139 -32.67 8.48 2.60
C GLY A 139 -32.68 9.00 1.16
N ARG A 140 -32.13 10.20 0.89
CA ARG A 140 -32.01 10.68 -0.49
C ARG A 140 -30.95 9.88 -1.24
N LYS A 141 -31.31 9.37 -2.42
CA LYS A 141 -30.34 8.80 -3.35
C LYS A 141 -29.60 9.91 -4.08
N ALA A 142 -28.27 9.86 -4.06
CA ALA A 142 -27.39 10.64 -4.90
C ALA A 142 -26.85 9.74 -6.00
N TYR A 143 -26.81 10.29 -7.21
CA TYR A 143 -26.06 9.73 -8.31
C TYR A 143 -24.60 10.18 -8.15
N ALA A 144 -23.63 9.28 -8.32
CA ALA A 144 -22.21 9.64 -8.28
C ALA A 144 -21.73 10.41 -9.54
N ASP A 145 -22.67 10.84 -10.39
CA ASP A 145 -22.42 11.54 -11.65
C ASP A 145 -21.38 10.82 -12.54
N GLY A 146 -21.39 9.48 -12.50
CA GLY A 146 -20.47 8.63 -13.26
C GLY A 146 -19.18 8.24 -12.55
N ASP A 147 -18.83 8.84 -11.41
CA ASP A 147 -17.58 8.52 -10.70
C ASP A 147 -17.73 7.25 -9.85
N VAL A 148 -17.02 6.20 -10.26
CA VAL A 148 -16.91 4.94 -9.52
C VAL A 148 -15.44 4.62 -9.20
N SER A 149 -14.52 5.56 -9.44
CA SER A 149 -13.06 5.36 -9.41
C SER A 149 -12.49 4.92 -8.05
N LYS A 150 -13.28 5.04 -6.97
CA LYS A 150 -12.89 4.67 -5.59
C LYS A 150 -13.66 3.47 -5.05
N GLU A 151 -14.43 2.79 -5.88
CA GLU A 151 -15.36 1.73 -5.45
C GLU A 151 -14.83 0.31 -5.66
N ALA A 152 -13.53 0.13 -5.88
CA ALA A 152 -12.91 -1.20 -6.03
C ALA A 152 -13.31 -2.18 -4.90
N GLY A 153 -13.48 -1.68 -3.67
CA GLY A 153 -13.92 -2.47 -2.50
C GLY A 153 -15.35 -2.98 -2.57
N ASN A 154 -16.18 -2.47 -3.47
CA ASN A 154 -17.59 -2.85 -3.66
C ASN A 154 -17.79 -3.69 -4.95
N MET A 155 -16.74 -4.02 -5.70
CA MET A 155 -16.84 -4.79 -6.95
C MET A 155 -16.99 -6.29 -6.69
N PHE A 156 -18.07 -6.65 -6.03
CA PHE A 156 -18.42 -8.00 -5.62
C PHE A 156 -19.86 -8.33 -6.02
N SER A 157 -20.03 -9.56 -6.50
CA SER A 157 -21.30 -10.14 -6.91
C SER A 157 -21.43 -11.57 -6.38
N HIS A 158 -22.66 -12.00 -6.14
CA HIS A 158 -23.04 -13.40 -6.01
C HIS A 158 -24.01 -13.75 -7.14
N VAL A 159 -23.83 -14.92 -7.78
CA VAL A 159 -24.75 -15.44 -8.79
C VAL A 159 -25.07 -16.92 -8.56
N THR A 160 -26.32 -17.27 -8.83
CA THR A 160 -26.75 -18.65 -8.93
C THR A 160 -26.49 -19.18 -10.34
N ALA A 161 -25.48 -20.04 -10.47
CA ALA A 161 -24.99 -20.51 -11.76
C ALA A 161 -25.81 -21.67 -12.35
N THR A 162 -26.79 -22.24 -11.64
CA THR A 162 -27.70 -23.28 -12.16
C THR A 162 -29.15 -22.90 -11.87
N GLY A 163 -30.11 -23.37 -12.67
CA GLY A 163 -31.54 -23.12 -12.43
C GLY A 163 -32.03 -21.68 -12.64
N CYS A 164 -31.13 -20.74 -12.89
CA CYS A 164 -31.40 -19.36 -13.30
C CYS A 164 -30.96 -19.13 -14.75
N GLY A 165 -31.45 -18.05 -15.37
CA GLY A 165 -31.06 -17.68 -16.73
C GLY A 165 -29.60 -17.21 -16.81
N ASP A 166 -28.93 -17.50 -17.93
CA ASP A 166 -27.50 -17.19 -18.13
C ASP A 166 -27.19 -15.68 -18.13
N VAL A 167 -28.21 -14.85 -18.31
CA VAL A 167 -28.16 -13.39 -18.24
C VAL A 167 -27.75 -12.86 -16.86
N VAL A 168 -27.89 -13.67 -15.81
CA VAL A 168 -27.70 -13.21 -14.42
C VAL A 168 -26.29 -12.67 -14.15
N LEU A 169 -25.24 -13.24 -14.76
CA LEU A 169 -23.89 -12.70 -14.58
C LEU A 169 -23.79 -11.28 -15.14
N ALA A 170 -24.31 -11.04 -16.35
CA ALA A 170 -24.34 -9.70 -16.93
C ALA A 170 -25.19 -8.72 -16.10
N HIS A 171 -26.29 -9.20 -15.50
CA HIS A 171 -27.14 -8.40 -14.61
C HIS A 171 -26.38 -7.94 -13.36
N GLU A 172 -25.76 -8.86 -12.64
CA GLU A 172 -25.04 -8.54 -11.40
C GLU A 172 -23.78 -7.71 -11.64
N LEU A 173 -23.01 -8.01 -12.70
CA LEU A 173 -21.91 -7.14 -13.09
C LEU A 173 -22.42 -5.75 -13.52
N GLY A 174 -23.60 -5.68 -14.14
CA GLY A 174 -24.30 -4.42 -14.45
C GLY A 174 -24.56 -3.57 -13.20
N HIS A 175 -25.00 -4.19 -12.10
CA HIS A 175 -25.13 -3.52 -10.81
C HIS A 175 -23.80 -2.96 -10.31
N ASN A 176 -22.74 -3.78 -10.25
CA ASN A 176 -21.42 -3.29 -9.84
C ASN A 176 -20.92 -2.13 -10.72
N MET A 177 -21.24 -2.14 -12.02
CA MET A 177 -20.90 -1.05 -12.96
C MET A 177 -21.82 0.17 -12.86
N GLY A 178 -22.76 0.18 -11.92
CA GLY A 178 -23.60 1.31 -11.55
C GLY A 178 -24.93 1.40 -12.27
N LEU A 179 -25.46 0.27 -12.73
CA LEU A 179 -26.83 0.18 -13.24
C LEU A 179 -27.78 -0.22 -12.13
N ASN A 180 -29.00 0.29 -12.19
CA ASN A 180 -30.10 -0.18 -11.34
C ASN A 180 -31.18 -0.87 -12.19
N HIS A 181 -32.21 -1.43 -11.55
CA HIS A 181 -33.30 -2.07 -12.29
C HIS A 181 -34.07 -1.09 -13.17
N SER A 182 -35.19 -1.50 -13.80
CA SER A 182 -36.00 -0.53 -14.53
C SER A 182 -36.66 0.50 -13.61
N ARG A 183 -37.03 1.64 -14.21
CA ARG A 183 -37.81 2.69 -13.54
C ARG A 183 -39.07 2.16 -12.85
N LEU A 184 -39.74 1.19 -13.47
CA LEU A 184 -40.97 0.58 -12.94
C LEU A 184 -40.75 -0.15 -11.61
N GLN A 185 -39.53 -0.64 -11.38
CA GLN A 185 -39.19 -1.45 -10.21
C GLN A 185 -38.64 -0.57 -9.07
N ASP A 186 -37.63 0.26 -9.37
CA ASP A 186 -36.86 0.94 -8.32
C ASP A 186 -37.03 2.47 -8.32
N GLY A 187 -37.68 3.04 -9.34
CA GLY A 187 -37.95 4.47 -9.49
C GLY A 187 -36.72 5.35 -9.82
N THR A 188 -35.51 4.94 -9.44
CA THR A 188 -34.27 5.74 -9.53
C THR A 188 -33.14 4.97 -10.17
N GLY A 189 -32.30 5.65 -10.96
CA GLY A 189 -31.11 5.04 -11.57
C GLY A 189 -29.96 4.78 -10.59
N GLY A 190 -28.90 4.16 -11.09
CA GLY A 190 -27.64 3.92 -10.36
C GLY A 190 -26.70 5.12 -10.42
N THR A 191 -25.60 5.05 -11.17
CA THR A 191 -24.60 6.13 -11.27
C THR A 191 -25.11 7.41 -11.95
N TYR A 192 -26.21 7.30 -12.70
CA TYR A 192 -26.97 8.40 -13.31
C TYR A 192 -28.46 8.13 -13.21
N HIS A 193 -29.28 9.17 -13.31
CA HIS A 193 -30.74 9.03 -13.31
C HIS A 193 -31.30 8.13 -14.43
N TYR A 194 -30.56 7.93 -15.52
CA TYR A 194 -30.90 7.05 -16.65
C TYR A 194 -30.18 5.69 -16.62
N ALA A 195 -29.33 5.42 -15.63
CA ALA A 195 -28.57 4.17 -15.51
C ALA A 195 -29.49 3.04 -15.01
N LEU A 196 -30.38 2.58 -15.88
CA LEU A 196 -31.55 1.75 -15.55
C LEU A 196 -31.80 0.68 -16.62
N GLY A 197 -32.45 -0.39 -16.22
CA GLY A 197 -33.14 -1.27 -17.16
C GLY A 197 -34.32 -0.60 -17.87
N HIS A 198 -34.76 -1.19 -18.96
CA HIS A 198 -35.95 -0.81 -19.70
C HIS A 198 -36.75 -2.04 -20.13
N GLY A 199 -38.06 -1.87 -20.30
CA GLY A 199 -38.94 -2.88 -20.86
C GLY A 199 -40.22 -2.24 -21.38
N VAL A 200 -40.93 -2.99 -22.21
CA VAL A 200 -42.24 -2.62 -22.73
C VAL A 200 -43.22 -3.75 -22.42
N GLN A 201 -44.36 -3.38 -21.83
CA GLN A 201 -45.37 -4.33 -21.35
C GLN A 201 -45.79 -5.31 -22.46
N GLY A 202 -45.69 -6.61 -22.17
CA GLY A 202 -46.03 -7.70 -23.08
C GLY A 202 -45.09 -7.88 -24.28
N SER A 203 -43.99 -7.11 -24.37
CA SER A 203 -43.08 -7.11 -25.52
C SER A 203 -41.68 -7.59 -25.15
N PHE A 204 -40.95 -6.87 -24.28
CA PHE A 204 -39.60 -7.25 -23.86
C PHE A 204 -39.20 -6.60 -22.53
N ALA A 205 -38.14 -7.14 -21.94
CA ALA A 205 -37.39 -6.55 -20.82
C ALA A 205 -35.89 -6.69 -21.11
N THR A 206 -35.13 -5.62 -20.98
CA THR A 206 -33.65 -5.62 -21.13
C THR A 206 -32.97 -6.23 -19.92
N VAL A 207 -31.65 -6.46 -20.00
CA VAL A 207 -30.85 -7.19 -18.99
C VAL A 207 -31.14 -6.75 -17.54
N MET A 208 -31.22 -5.45 -17.26
CA MET A 208 -31.45 -4.95 -15.89
C MET A 208 -32.92 -4.90 -15.47
N ALA A 209 -33.88 -5.22 -16.34
CA ALA A 209 -35.31 -5.17 -16.04
C ALA A 209 -35.86 -6.55 -15.69
N TYR A 210 -36.77 -6.65 -14.72
CA TYR A 210 -37.40 -7.94 -14.41
C TYR A 210 -38.46 -8.27 -15.47
N PRO A 211 -38.35 -9.42 -16.18
CA PRO A 211 -39.31 -9.82 -17.19
C PRO A 211 -40.75 -9.85 -16.65
N SER A 212 -40.92 -10.31 -15.41
CA SER A 212 -42.22 -10.40 -14.73
C SER A 212 -42.90 -9.04 -14.57
N SER A 213 -42.14 -7.96 -14.28
CA SER A 213 -42.67 -6.61 -14.16
C SER A 213 -43.25 -6.08 -15.48
N PHE A 214 -42.76 -6.60 -16.61
CA PHE A 214 -43.21 -6.23 -17.95
C PHE A 214 -44.12 -7.29 -18.59
N GLY A 215 -44.55 -8.31 -17.84
CA GLY A 215 -45.44 -9.36 -18.37
C GLY A 215 -44.80 -10.22 -19.46
N VAL A 216 -43.48 -10.40 -19.42
CA VAL A 216 -42.72 -11.26 -20.34
C VAL A 216 -41.93 -12.33 -19.57
N TYR A 217 -41.55 -13.42 -20.23
CA TYR A 217 -40.93 -14.59 -19.58
C TYR A 217 -39.39 -14.60 -19.66
N SER A 218 -38.80 -13.84 -20.57
CA SER A 218 -37.35 -13.83 -20.78
C SER A 218 -36.84 -12.42 -21.03
N HIS A 219 -35.55 -12.23 -20.77
CA HIS A 219 -34.85 -11.00 -21.10
C HIS A 219 -34.56 -10.96 -22.61
N GLU A 220 -34.57 -9.77 -23.18
CA GLU A 220 -33.80 -9.46 -24.37
C GLU A 220 -32.33 -9.28 -23.92
N TYR A 221 -31.41 -9.98 -24.59
CA TYR A 221 -29.99 -10.05 -24.23
C TYR A 221 -29.23 -8.78 -24.66
N LYS A 222 -29.74 -7.61 -24.23
CA LYS A 222 -29.19 -6.27 -24.47
C LYS A 222 -29.40 -5.41 -23.23
N PHE A 223 -28.44 -4.56 -22.92
CA PHE A 223 -28.63 -3.43 -22.02
C PHE A 223 -29.51 -2.36 -22.68
N SER A 224 -30.18 -1.53 -21.87
CA SER A 224 -31.07 -0.49 -22.38
C SER A 224 -30.30 0.61 -23.10
N SER A 225 -30.83 1.06 -24.24
CA SER A 225 -30.37 2.25 -24.95
C SER A 225 -31.42 2.66 -25.98
N PRO A 226 -31.70 3.96 -26.16
CA PRO A 226 -32.60 4.44 -27.21
C PRO A 226 -32.08 4.17 -28.64
N ASP A 227 -30.76 3.97 -28.78
CA ASP A 227 -30.10 3.74 -30.08
C ASP A 227 -30.17 2.27 -30.54
N LEU A 228 -30.63 1.36 -29.69
CA LEU A 228 -30.74 -0.06 -29.97
C LEU A 228 -32.21 -0.46 -30.24
N VAL A 229 -32.41 -1.54 -31.00
CA VAL A 229 -33.74 -2.07 -31.33
C VAL A 229 -34.01 -3.41 -30.62
N CYS A 230 -35.13 -3.46 -29.92
CA CYS A 230 -35.69 -4.58 -29.16
C CYS A 230 -37.11 -4.84 -29.67
N LYS A 231 -37.33 -5.99 -30.32
CA LYS A 231 -38.65 -6.38 -30.86
C LYS A 231 -39.33 -5.30 -31.71
N GLY A 232 -38.55 -4.55 -32.50
CA GLY A 232 -39.04 -3.49 -33.39
C GLY A 232 -39.29 -2.14 -32.70
N GLN A 233 -38.93 -2.00 -31.42
CA GLN A 233 -39.03 -0.77 -30.62
C GLN A 233 -37.66 -0.39 -30.05
N PRO A 234 -37.43 0.86 -29.63
CA PRO A 234 -36.20 1.24 -28.94
C PRO A 234 -36.00 0.40 -27.67
N CYS A 235 -34.76 -0.04 -27.39
CA CYS A 235 -34.42 -0.79 -26.19
C CYS A 235 -34.34 0.08 -24.92
N GLY A 236 -34.56 1.39 -25.02
CA GLY A 236 -34.37 2.34 -23.94
C GLY A 236 -35.04 3.67 -24.24
N VAL A 237 -34.83 4.62 -23.34
CA VAL A 237 -35.40 5.98 -23.43
C VAL A 237 -34.24 6.98 -23.34
N ASP A 238 -34.32 8.07 -24.10
CA ASP A 238 -33.28 9.10 -24.17
C ASP A 238 -32.87 9.57 -22.76
N HIS A 239 -31.56 9.51 -22.48
CA HIS A 239 -30.93 9.96 -21.24
C HIS A 239 -31.22 11.42 -20.83
N ARG A 240 -31.73 12.26 -21.75
CA ARG A 240 -32.15 13.64 -21.47
C ARG A 240 -33.54 13.72 -20.85
N ASP A 241 -34.36 12.68 -21.01
CA ASP A 241 -35.65 12.58 -20.32
C ASP A 241 -35.39 12.33 -18.82
N GLN A 242 -35.47 13.40 -18.03
CA GLN A 242 -35.22 13.35 -16.59
C GLN A 242 -36.20 12.45 -15.84
N ALA A 243 -37.40 12.23 -16.39
CA ALA A 243 -38.43 11.43 -15.75
C ALA A 243 -38.32 9.95 -16.14
N ASN A 244 -38.08 9.67 -17.42
CA ASN A 244 -38.21 8.32 -17.98
C ASN A 244 -36.93 7.75 -18.61
N GLY A 245 -35.83 8.50 -18.66
CA GLY A 245 -34.60 8.08 -19.33
C GLY A 245 -34.12 6.69 -18.89
N ALA A 246 -33.68 5.87 -19.83
CA ALA A 246 -33.20 4.51 -19.56
C ALA A 246 -32.17 4.15 -20.63
N ASP A 247 -30.91 4.41 -20.33
CA ASP A 247 -29.77 4.31 -21.24
C ASP A 247 -28.55 3.74 -20.50
N ALA A 248 -28.65 2.46 -20.15
CA ALA A 248 -27.59 1.73 -19.47
C ALA A 248 -26.30 1.69 -20.29
N VAL A 249 -26.39 1.55 -21.61
CA VAL A 249 -25.20 1.56 -22.50
C VAL A 249 -24.41 2.85 -22.35
N ARG A 250 -25.09 4.00 -22.29
CA ARG A 250 -24.42 5.29 -22.07
C ARG A 250 -23.76 5.38 -20.69
N ALA A 251 -24.40 4.87 -19.64
CA ALA A 251 -23.82 4.85 -18.30
C ALA A 251 -22.57 3.95 -18.24
N LEU A 252 -22.64 2.74 -18.83
CA LEU A 252 -21.53 1.79 -18.86
C LEU A 252 -20.31 2.36 -19.59
N ARG A 253 -20.48 3.08 -20.70
CA ARG A 253 -19.37 3.76 -21.40
C ARG A 253 -18.60 4.77 -20.53
N VAL A 254 -19.21 5.25 -19.43
CA VAL A 254 -18.55 6.15 -18.48
C VAL A 254 -17.88 5.37 -17.34
N THR A 255 -18.53 4.34 -16.82
CA THR A 255 -18.06 3.62 -15.62
C THR A 255 -17.04 2.52 -15.95
N THR A 256 -17.14 1.86 -17.10
CA THR A 256 -16.30 0.71 -17.44
C THR A 256 -14.80 1.04 -17.52
N PRO A 257 -14.35 2.17 -18.12
CA PRO A 257 -12.91 2.49 -18.15
C PRO A 257 -12.33 2.76 -16.75
N GLN A 258 -13.16 3.27 -15.83
CA GLN A 258 -12.73 3.47 -14.44
C GLN A 258 -12.55 2.12 -13.73
N ILE A 259 -13.48 1.19 -13.95
CA ILE A 259 -13.47 -0.13 -13.33
C ILE A 259 -12.31 -0.99 -13.85
N ALA A 260 -12.06 -0.97 -15.17
CA ALA A 260 -10.94 -1.66 -15.80
C ALA A 260 -9.55 -1.13 -15.36
N SER A 261 -9.53 -0.03 -14.59
CA SER A 261 -8.31 0.57 -14.04
C SER A 261 -8.09 0.30 -12.55
N PHE A 262 -8.98 -0.45 -11.88
CA PHE A 262 -8.83 -0.73 -10.45
C PHE A 262 -7.59 -1.57 -10.14
N TYR A 263 -7.27 -2.53 -11.00
CA TYR A 263 -6.07 -3.32 -10.88
C TYR A 263 -5.31 -3.33 -12.22
N PRO A 264 -3.96 -3.36 -12.20
CA PRO A 264 -3.21 -3.63 -13.42
C PRO A 264 -3.59 -5.00 -13.95
N THR A 265 -3.87 -5.12 -15.25
CA THR A 265 -4.01 -6.44 -15.89
C THR A 265 -2.74 -7.25 -15.70
N MET A 266 -2.85 -8.38 -14.99
CA MET A 266 -1.74 -9.29 -14.72
C MET A 266 -1.73 -10.50 -15.67
N VAL A 267 -2.77 -10.65 -16.48
CA VAL A 267 -2.92 -11.73 -17.46
C VAL A 267 -3.21 -11.12 -18.83
N THR A 268 -2.16 -10.90 -19.62
CA THR A 268 -2.31 -10.52 -21.03
C THR A 268 -2.58 -11.75 -21.89
N GLU A 269 -3.40 -11.62 -22.94
CA GLU A 269 -3.66 -12.69 -23.92
C GLU A 269 -2.40 -13.14 -24.70
N ALA A 270 -1.31 -12.36 -24.64
CA ALA A 270 0.01 -12.81 -25.06
C ALA A 270 0.75 -13.43 -23.86
N MET A 271 1.31 -14.64 -24.06
CA MET A 271 2.29 -15.19 -23.12
C MET A 271 3.40 -14.14 -22.91
N PRO A 272 3.72 -13.75 -21.67
CA PRO A 272 4.76 -12.77 -21.42
C PRO A 272 6.12 -13.29 -21.91
N ASP A 273 6.89 -12.43 -22.57
CA ASP A 273 8.23 -12.76 -23.05
C ASP A 273 9.14 -13.10 -21.85
N LEU A 274 9.66 -14.33 -21.84
CA LEU A 274 10.58 -14.78 -20.79
C LEU A 274 11.86 -13.95 -20.75
N GLY A 275 12.34 -13.46 -21.90
CA GLY A 275 13.55 -12.63 -21.96
C GLY A 275 13.35 -11.28 -21.25
N GLU A 276 12.20 -10.63 -21.46
CA GLU A 276 11.85 -9.40 -20.75
C GLU A 276 11.66 -9.63 -19.24
N LEU A 277 11.04 -10.75 -18.85
CA LEU A 277 10.85 -11.11 -17.45
C LEU A 277 12.18 -11.43 -16.76
N GLU A 278 13.10 -12.10 -17.45
CA GLU A 278 14.45 -12.39 -16.93
C GLU A 278 15.26 -11.10 -16.75
N HIS A 279 15.20 -10.18 -17.72
CA HIS A 279 15.81 -8.85 -17.58
C HIS A 279 15.20 -8.04 -16.43
N SER A 280 13.88 -8.06 -16.27
CA SER A 280 13.20 -7.43 -15.13
C SER A 280 13.63 -8.06 -13.81
N LEU A 281 13.81 -9.39 -13.76
CA LEU A 281 14.24 -10.10 -12.56
C LEU A 281 15.65 -9.68 -12.14
N GLU A 282 16.57 -9.60 -13.10
CA GLU A 282 17.95 -9.19 -12.84
C GLU A 282 18.03 -7.73 -12.36
N ALA A 283 17.25 -6.83 -12.96
CA ALA A 283 17.14 -5.45 -12.49
C ALA A 283 16.68 -5.38 -11.02
N ARG A 284 15.68 -6.19 -10.63
CA ARG A 284 15.18 -6.24 -9.23
C ARG A 284 16.19 -6.82 -8.25
N ARG A 285 17.01 -7.79 -8.67
CA ARG A 285 18.14 -8.29 -7.87
C ARG A 285 19.16 -7.20 -7.61
N GLN A 286 19.47 -6.40 -8.63
CA GLN A 286 20.41 -5.28 -8.51
C GLN A 286 19.87 -4.15 -7.61
N ASP A 287 18.57 -3.85 -7.71
CA ASP A 287 17.89 -2.91 -6.81
C ASP A 287 17.99 -3.36 -5.34
N LEU A 288 17.72 -4.64 -5.06
CA LEU A 288 17.83 -5.21 -3.71
C LEU A 288 19.27 -5.17 -3.20
N ALA A 289 20.26 -5.53 -4.02
CA ALA A 289 21.67 -5.46 -3.64
C ALA A 289 22.09 -4.02 -3.29
N THR A 290 21.63 -3.04 -4.08
CA THR A 290 21.89 -1.62 -3.84
C THR A 290 21.25 -1.14 -2.54
N ALA A 291 19.99 -1.50 -2.28
CA ALA A 291 19.31 -1.18 -1.03
C ALA A 291 20.02 -1.79 0.20
N GLN A 292 20.47 -3.04 0.10
CA GLN A 292 21.22 -3.73 1.17
C GLN A 292 22.58 -3.09 1.42
N ALA A 293 23.30 -2.66 0.38
CA ALA A 293 24.56 -1.94 0.52
C ALA A 293 24.35 -0.61 1.26
N HIS A 294 23.32 0.15 0.89
CA HIS A 294 22.98 1.40 1.56
C HIS A 294 22.58 1.19 3.03
N TYR A 295 21.75 0.19 3.32
CA TYR A 295 21.39 -0.17 4.69
C TYR A 295 22.63 -0.49 5.55
N ARG A 296 23.54 -1.32 5.04
CA ARG A 296 24.80 -1.65 5.72
C ARG A 296 25.63 -0.40 6.03
N GLN A 297 25.72 0.54 5.08
CA GLN A 297 26.43 1.81 5.29
C GLN A 297 25.82 2.63 6.44
N GLN A 298 24.49 2.72 6.52
CA GLN A 298 23.83 3.45 7.62
C GLN A 298 24.03 2.78 8.97
N VAL A 299 23.95 1.44 9.02
CA VAL A 299 24.21 0.67 10.24
C VAL A 299 25.65 0.88 10.71
N THR A 300 26.64 0.76 9.83
CA THR A 300 28.06 1.01 10.18
C THR A 300 28.27 2.41 10.73
N ALA A 301 27.66 3.44 10.11
CA ALA A 301 27.76 4.81 10.59
C ALA A 301 27.10 5.00 11.97
N SER A 302 25.95 4.38 12.21
CA SER A 302 25.26 4.39 13.51
C SER A 302 26.08 3.71 14.60
N THR A 303 26.61 2.52 14.32
CA THR A 303 27.46 1.77 15.26
C THR A 303 28.71 2.55 15.62
N ALA A 304 29.41 3.12 14.64
CA ALA A 304 30.61 3.92 14.89
C ALA A 304 30.33 5.14 15.79
N LEU A 305 29.16 5.77 15.65
CA LEU A 305 28.76 6.88 16.52
C LEU A 305 28.49 6.39 17.95
N GLN A 306 27.81 5.26 18.10
CA GLN A 306 27.52 4.66 19.41
C GLN A 306 28.82 4.25 20.13
N ASP A 307 29.76 3.64 19.42
CA ASP A 307 31.08 3.28 19.95
C ASP A 307 31.84 4.52 20.43
N ARG A 308 31.81 5.61 19.64
CA ARG A 308 32.42 6.89 20.03
C ARG A 308 31.76 7.47 21.29
N GLN A 309 30.43 7.46 21.35
CA GLN A 309 29.68 7.89 22.52
C GLN A 309 30.03 7.07 23.77
N GLN A 310 30.21 5.75 23.64
CA GLN A 310 30.60 4.88 24.73
C GLN A 310 32.05 5.15 25.19
N ALA A 311 32.97 5.37 24.26
CA ALA A 311 34.34 5.75 24.57
C ALA A 311 34.42 7.10 25.33
N LEU A 312 33.62 8.10 24.91
CA LEU A 312 33.52 9.39 25.59
C LEU A 312 33.01 9.23 27.02
N LYS A 313 31.96 8.41 27.24
CA LYS A 313 31.46 8.11 28.60
C LYS A 313 32.53 7.47 29.47
N ALA A 314 33.28 6.49 28.95
CA ALA A 314 34.37 5.87 29.69
C ALA A 314 35.50 6.85 30.03
N ASN A 315 35.75 7.84 29.16
CA ASN A 315 36.68 8.93 29.45
C ASN A 315 36.18 9.82 30.59
N PHE A 316 34.88 10.14 30.65
CA PHE A 316 34.31 10.95 31.74
C PHE A 316 34.53 10.31 33.11
N ASP A 317 34.30 9.00 33.22
CA ASP A 317 34.55 8.25 34.45
C ASP A 317 36.04 8.26 34.83
N ARG A 318 36.93 8.20 33.83
CA ARG A 318 38.38 8.29 34.05
C ARG A 318 38.77 9.68 34.55
N TYR A 319 38.27 10.75 33.93
CA TYR A 319 38.57 12.12 34.33
C TYR A 319 38.09 12.42 35.74
N ASP A 320 36.90 11.94 36.14
CA ASP A 320 36.40 12.10 37.51
C ASP A 320 37.36 11.45 38.53
N ARG A 321 37.87 10.24 38.26
CA ARG A 321 38.86 9.58 39.13
C ARG A 321 40.17 10.34 39.21
N GLU A 322 40.69 10.81 38.07
CA GLU A 322 41.94 11.58 38.02
C GLU A 322 41.82 12.90 38.78
N LEU A 323 40.73 13.66 38.57
CA LEU A 323 40.48 14.92 39.27
C LEU A 323 40.32 14.71 40.79
N ARG A 324 39.66 13.63 41.23
CA ARG A 324 39.57 13.28 42.66
C ARG A 324 40.93 12.97 43.27
N ALA A 325 41.76 12.21 42.57
CA ALA A 325 43.11 11.88 43.02
C ALA A 325 43.99 13.14 43.11
N LEU A 326 43.93 14.02 42.11
CA LEU A 326 44.65 15.30 42.14
C LEU A 326 44.15 16.21 43.26
N SER A 327 42.83 16.29 43.46
CA SER A 327 42.23 17.05 44.57
C SER A 327 42.69 16.53 45.94
N GLN A 328 42.77 15.20 46.11
CA GLN A 328 43.29 14.60 47.32
C GLN A 328 44.75 14.94 47.56
N ARG A 329 45.61 14.82 46.54
CA ARG A 329 47.04 15.16 46.64
C ARG A 329 47.24 16.65 46.92
N ASN A 330 46.50 17.53 46.25
CA ASN A 330 46.51 18.96 46.49
C ASN A 330 46.17 19.28 47.96
N ARG A 331 45.10 18.67 48.51
CA ARG A 331 44.74 18.82 49.93
C ARG A 331 45.87 18.38 50.87
N GLN A 332 46.52 17.24 50.58
CA GLN A 332 47.65 16.74 51.38
C GLN A 332 48.86 17.68 51.31
N THR A 333 49.22 18.16 50.11
CA THR A 333 50.32 19.11 49.92
C THR A 333 50.05 20.42 50.66
N VAL A 334 48.82 20.97 50.58
CA VAL A 334 48.43 22.18 51.31
C VAL A 334 48.48 21.97 52.84
N GLN A 335 48.03 20.81 53.32
CA GLN A 335 48.14 20.45 54.75
C GLN A 335 49.60 20.40 55.21
N GLU A 336 50.49 19.82 54.42
CA GLU A 336 51.92 19.73 54.74
C GLU A 336 52.62 21.09 54.68
N ILE A 337 52.30 21.93 53.68
CA ILE A 337 52.76 23.33 53.63
C ILE A 337 52.36 24.05 54.92
N ASN A 338 51.09 23.96 55.32
CA ASN A 338 50.60 24.62 56.54
C ASN A 338 51.35 24.11 57.79
N ARG A 339 51.62 22.81 57.88
CA ARG A 339 52.39 22.20 58.97
C ARG A 339 53.83 22.75 59.01
N LEU A 340 54.53 22.75 57.89
CA LEU A 340 55.91 23.23 57.80
C LEU A 340 56.03 24.73 58.04
N VAL A 341 55.03 25.52 57.61
CA VAL A 341 54.98 26.96 57.90
C VAL A 341 54.81 27.19 59.41
N GLN A 342 53.95 26.43 60.09
CA GLN A 342 53.82 26.49 61.55
C GLN A 342 55.13 26.10 62.26
N GLU A 343 55.78 25.03 61.80
CA GLU A 343 57.07 24.58 62.30
C GLU A 343 58.16 25.65 62.11
N HIS A 344 58.26 26.25 60.91
CA HIS A 344 59.19 27.34 60.61
C HIS A 344 58.98 28.54 61.54
N ASN A 345 57.72 28.92 61.77
CA ASN A 345 57.35 30.04 62.64
C ASN A 345 57.60 29.76 64.12
N SER A 346 57.63 28.49 64.54
CA SER A 346 57.93 28.11 65.94
C SER A 346 59.38 28.43 66.36
N TYR A 347 60.28 28.58 65.40
CA TYR A 347 61.68 28.96 65.60
C TYR A 347 61.91 30.48 65.64
N ASN A 348 60.85 31.29 65.67
CA ASN A 348 60.96 32.73 65.83
C ASN A 348 61.23 33.07 67.32
N GLY A 349 62.35 33.71 67.61
CA GLY A 349 62.76 34.03 68.97
C GLY A 349 64.13 34.72 69.06
N SER A 350 64.58 34.99 70.29
CA SER A 350 65.93 35.51 70.57
C SER A 350 66.84 34.38 71.02
N TYR A 351 68.03 34.29 70.43
CA TYR A 351 68.96 33.18 70.62
C TYR A 351 70.40 33.68 70.80
N SER A 352 71.25 32.88 71.46
CA SER A 352 72.69 33.17 71.49
C SER A 352 73.30 33.08 70.08
N PRO A 353 74.46 33.72 69.81
CA PRO A 353 75.06 33.73 68.46
C PRO A 353 75.30 32.33 67.85
N ASP A 354 75.62 31.33 68.68
CA ASP A 354 75.85 29.95 68.24
C ASP A 354 74.54 29.20 67.91
N GLU A 355 73.50 29.40 68.71
CA GLU A 355 72.16 28.84 68.49
C GLU A 355 71.48 29.49 67.28
N TYR A 356 71.66 30.80 67.11
CA TYR A 356 71.11 31.57 65.98
C TYR A 356 71.56 30.99 64.63
N ARG A 357 72.85 30.64 64.50
CA ARG A 357 73.38 30.01 63.27
C ARG A 357 72.70 28.68 62.95
N ARG A 358 72.46 27.85 63.97
CA ARG A 358 71.81 26.54 63.80
C ARG A 358 70.34 26.69 63.42
N ILE A 359 69.62 27.58 64.09
CA ILE A 359 68.19 27.84 63.84
C ILE A 359 67.97 28.42 62.44
N ARG A 360 68.83 29.34 61.99
CA ARG A 360 68.78 29.87 60.62
C ARG A 360 68.98 28.81 59.55
N ALA A 361 69.85 27.83 59.79
CA ALA A 361 70.03 26.70 58.88
C ALA A 361 68.77 25.81 58.81
N ILE A 362 68.11 25.56 59.95
CA ILE A 362 66.84 24.83 60.01
C ILE A 362 65.74 25.59 59.26
N GLN A 363 65.57 26.89 59.54
CA GLN A 363 64.59 27.75 58.87
C GLN A 363 64.82 27.84 57.36
N ALA A 364 66.07 27.90 56.89
CA ALA A 364 66.40 27.89 55.47
C ALA A 364 66.03 26.56 54.79
N SER A 365 66.29 25.43 55.46
CA SER A 365 65.89 24.10 54.99
C SER A 365 64.37 23.96 54.88
N LEU A 366 63.64 24.40 55.92
CA LEU A 366 62.17 24.41 55.94
C LEU A 366 61.60 25.30 54.82
N SER A 367 62.17 26.50 54.61
CA SER A 367 61.75 27.40 53.53
C SER A 367 61.93 26.76 52.16
N THR A 368 63.08 26.12 51.94
CA THR A 368 63.38 25.39 50.69
C THR A 368 62.34 24.29 50.45
N ARG A 369 61.97 23.54 51.49
CA ARG A 369 60.96 22.48 51.38
C ARG A 369 59.56 23.04 51.12
N ILE A 370 59.20 24.16 51.75
CA ILE A 370 57.93 24.85 51.52
C ILE A 370 57.83 25.33 50.06
N ASP A 371 58.88 25.95 49.52
CA ASP A 371 58.92 26.41 48.13
C ASP A 371 58.76 25.25 47.14
N GLN A 372 59.45 24.13 47.40
CA GLN A 372 59.26 22.90 46.62
C GLN A 372 57.81 22.40 46.63
N LEU A 373 57.16 22.39 47.79
CA LEU A 373 55.76 21.96 47.90
C LEU A 373 54.79 22.94 47.21
N TYR A 374 55.08 24.25 47.19
CA TYR A 374 54.31 25.20 46.40
C TYR A 374 54.44 24.92 44.90
N ASP A 375 55.65 24.62 44.41
CA ASP A 375 55.87 24.21 43.02
C ASP A 375 55.14 22.91 42.67
N GLU A 376 55.19 21.91 43.56
CA GLU A 376 54.42 20.67 43.44
C GLU A 376 52.91 20.95 43.39
N ASN A 377 52.39 21.79 44.28
CA ASN A 377 50.97 22.16 44.32
C ASN A 377 50.52 22.90 43.05
N ASN A 378 51.33 23.85 42.58
CA ASN A 378 51.09 24.57 41.33
C ASN A 378 51.11 23.63 40.11
N ALA A 379 51.96 22.60 40.11
CA ALA A 379 51.97 21.57 39.08
C ALA A 379 50.68 20.73 39.11
N LEU A 380 50.18 20.33 40.28
CA LEU A 380 48.90 19.62 40.42
C LEU A 380 47.71 20.45 39.89
N ILE A 381 47.69 21.76 40.18
CA ILE A 381 46.65 22.67 39.67
C ILE A 381 46.70 22.77 38.13
N ARG A 382 47.90 22.87 37.54
CA ARG A 382 48.06 22.88 36.07
C ARG A 382 47.53 21.59 35.44
N GLN A 383 47.83 20.44 36.03
CA GLN A 383 47.32 19.14 35.57
C GLN A 383 45.79 19.07 35.68
N SER A 384 45.21 19.53 36.78
CA SER A 384 43.75 19.58 36.99
C SER A 384 43.05 20.46 35.94
N ASN A 385 43.60 21.65 35.66
CA ASN A 385 43.08 22.56 34.64
C ASN A 385 43.16 21.96 33.23
N GLU A 386 44.22 21.22 32.93
CA GLU A 386 44.36 20.53 31.65
C GLU A 386 43.31 19.42 31.47
N ILE A 387 43.13 18.57 32.49
CA ILE A 387 42.11 17.52 32.48
C ILE A 387 40.72 18.13 32.34
N SER A 388 40.42 19.20 33.08
CA SER A 388 39.13 19.90 33.02
C SER A 388 38.84 20.47 31.62
N ARG A 389 39.86 21.00 30.92
CA ARG A 389 39.70 21.46 29.53
C ARG A 389 39.39 20.31 28.57
N ARG A 390 40.08 19.17 28.70
CA ARG A 390 39.82 17.98 27.88
C ARG A 390 38.42 17.41 28.14
N PHE A 391 38.04 17.31 29.40
CA PHE A 391 36.70 16.91 29.82
C PHE A 391 35.62 17.79 29.18
N ASN A 392 35.74 19.12 29.28
CA ASN A 392 34.76 20.04 28.71
C ASN A 392 34.66 19.91 27.18
N ALA A 393 35.77 19.70 26.48
CA ALA A 393 35.78 19.50 25.03
C ALA A 393 35.07 18.19 24.63
N GLU A 394 35.34 17.09 25.34
CA GLU A 394 34.71 15.80 25.08
C GLU A 394 33.21 15.77 25.47
N VAL A 395 32.82 16.50 26.52
CA VAL A 395 31.40 16.71 26.88
C VAL A 395 30.67 17.48 25.79
N ALA A 396 31.29 18.52 25.22
CA ALA A 396 30.72 19.26 24.10
C ALA A 396 30.55 18.37 22.86
N GLU A 397 31.53 17.51 22.56
CA GLU A 397 31.44 16.51 21.49
C GLU A 397 30.28 15.53 21.74
N TYR A 398 30.18 14.99 22.96
CA TYR A 398 29.11 14.05 23.34
C TYR A 398 27.73 14.70 23.20
N ASN A 399 27.54 15.89 23.75
CA ASN A 399 26.26 16.60 23.70
C ASN A 399 25.88 17.01 22.27
N GLY A 400 26.86 17.42 21.45
CA GLY A 400 26.65 17.78 20.06
C GLY A 400 26.35 16.59 19.13
N SER A 401 26.54 15.35 19.60
CA SER A 401 26.31 14.15 18.80
C SER A 401 24.84 13.70 18.71
N TRP A 402 23.95 14.27 19.53
CA TRP A 402 22.55 13.83 19.64
C TRP A 402 21.74 14.02 18.36
N ASP A 403 21.87 15.14 17.68
CA ASP A 403 21.16 15.38 16.41
C ASP A 403 21.60 14.37 15.34
N ARG A 404 22.91 14.10 15.27
CA ARG A 404 23.48 13.11 14.37
C ARG A 404 23.00 11.69 14.70
N TYR A 405 22.87 11.36 15.98
CA TYR A 405 22.32 10.08 16.44
C TYR A 405 20.87 9.90 15.99
N ASN A 406 20.04 10.92 16.18
CA ASN A 406 18.63 10.90 15.77
C ASN A 406 18.49 10.76 14.24
N GLN A 407 19.31 11.51 13.48
CA GLN A 407 19.36 11.43 12.02
C GLN A 407 19.76 10.04 11.53
N LEU A 408 20.81 9.44 12.09
CA LEU A 408 21.27 8.10 11.71
C LEU A 408 20.24 7.02 12.08
N THR A 409 19.58 7.15 13.23
CA THR A 409 18.51 6.22 13.64
C THR A 409 17.34 6.26 12.63
N ALA A 410 16.92 7.46 12.21
CA ALA A 410 15.89 7.61 11.19
C ALA A 410 16.36 7.08 9.82
N ALA A 411 17.63 7.32 9.45
CA ALA A 411 18.22 6.84 8.20
C ALA A 411 18.29 5.30 8.13
N VAL A 412 18.68 4.64 9.22
CA VAL A 412 18.68 3.17 9.33
C VAL A 412 17.28 2.61 9.12
N LYS A 413 16.27 3.16 9.81
CA LYS A 413 14.87 2.74 9.66
C LYS A 413 14.34 2.95 8.24
N GLY A 414 14.67 4.09 7.63
CA GLY A 414 14.31 4.37 6.24
C GLY A 414 14.97 3.42 5.25
N ALA A 415 16.25 3.11 5.44
CA ALA A 415 16.99 2.18 4.60
C ALA A 415 16.47 0.73 4.74
N GLU A 416 16.10 0.30 5.96
CA GLU A 416 15.45 -0.98 6.21
C GLU A 416 14.11 -1.09 5.46
N GLY A 417 13.30 -0.03 5.49
CA GLY A 417 12.05 0.05 4.71
C GLY A 417 12.27 -0.20 3.21
N LYS A 418 13.30 0.43 2.63
CA LYS A 418 13.67 0.25 1.21
C LYS A 418 14.16 -1.17 0.89
N VAL A 419 14.89 -1.80 1.80
CA VAL A 419 15.29 -3.22 1.63
C VAL A 419 14.07 -4.13 1.60
N ASN A 420 13.10 -3.90 2.49
CA ASN A 420 11.87 -4.68 2.56
C ASN A 420 11.00 -4.49 1.30
N GLU A 421 10.94 -3.26 0.78
CA GLU A 421 10.26 -2.96 -0.49
C GLU A 421 10.93 -3.65 -1.68
N ALA A 422 12.25 -3.48 -1.85
CA ALA A 422 12.99 -4.12 -2.94
C ALA A 422 12.90 -5.66 -2.89
N ARG A 423 12.82 -6.26 -1.69
CA ARG A 423 12.61 -7.70 -1.53
C ARG A 423 11.23 -8.14 -2.04
N ARG A 424 10.16 -7.41 -1.69
CA ARG A 424 8.80 -7.73 -2.18
C ARG A 424 8.72 -7.63 -3.69
N GLU A 425 9.31 -6.59 -4.28
CA GLU A 425 9.34 -6.42 -5.74
C GLU A 425 10.11 -7.54 -6.44
N LEU A 426 11.22 -8.01 -5.85
CA LEU A 426 11.95 -9.17 -6.34
C LEU A 426 11.11 -10.46 -6.26
N GLU A 427 10.47 -10.74 -5.12
CA GLU A 427 9.60 -11.92 -4.93
C GLU A 427 8.44 -11.94 -5.95
N LEU A 428 7.85 -10.77 -6.22
CA LEU A 428 6.81 -10.62 -7.25
C LEU A 428 7.36 -10.89 -8.66
N ALA A 429 8.55 -10.37 -8.99
CA ALA A 429 9.19 -10.62 -10.27
C ALA A 429 9.54 -12.11 -10.46
N GLU A 430 10.07 -12.77 -9.42
CA GLU A 430 10.35 -14.21 -9.42
C GLU A 430 9.08 -15.02 -9.63
N HIS A 431 8.00 -14.68 -8.94
CA HIS A 431 6.71 -15.35 -9.10
C HIS A 431 6.14 -15.19 -10.51
N ARG A 432 6.23 -13.98 -11.10
CA ARG A 432 5.82 -13.73 -12.49
C ARG A 432 6.63 -14.56 -13.48
N TYR A 433 7.96 -14.61 -13.31
CA TYR A 433 8.84 -15.43 -14.14
C TYR A 433 8.50 -16.93 -14.05
N GLN A 434 8.28 -17.46 -12.83
CA GLN A 434 7.91 -18.87 -12.63
C GLN A 434 6.53 -19.21 -13.23
N LEU A 435 5.56 -18.32 -13.12
CA LEU A 435 4.25 -18.49 -13.76
C LEU A 435 4.35 -18.49 -15.28
N ALA A 436 5.20 -17.63 -15.86
CA ALA A 436 5.45 -17.60 -17.29
C ALA A 436 6.15 -18.87 -17.77
N LEU A 437 7.14 -19.35 -17.01
CA LEU A 437 7.86 -20.60 -17.28
C LEU A 437 6.91 -21.81 -17.28
N ALA A 438 6.00 -21.88 -16.29
CA ALA A 438 5.03 -22.96 -16.16
C ALA A 438 3.94 -22.95 -17.24
N ARG A 439 3.76 -21.82 -17.95
CA ARG A 439 2.82 -21.65 -19.05
C ARG A 439 3.45 -21.89 -20.42
N GLN A 440 4.78 -22.09 -20.49
CA GLN A 440 5.39 -22.51 -21.76
C GLN A 440 4.81 -23.87 -22.17
N PRO A 441 4.40 -24.04 -23.44
CA PRO A 441 4.01 -25.34 -23.93
C PRO A 441 5.19 -26.29 -23.73
N ALA A 442 4.92 -27.48 -23.18
CA ALA A 442 5.92 -28.55 -23.15
C ALA A 442 6.43 -28.73 -24.58
N GLU A 443 7.71 -28.42 -24.82
CA GLU A 443 8.34 -28.69 -26.10
C GLU A 443 8.00 -30.14 -26.47
N THR A 444 7.35 -30.29 -27.62
CA THR A 444 7.26 -31.57 -28.30
C THR A 444 8.68 -32.01 -28.60
N LEU A 445 9.27 -32.79 -27.68
CA LEU A 445 10.49 -33.54 -27.93
C LEU A 445 10.26 -34.38 -29.20
N PRO A 446 11.07 -34.22 -30.26
CA PRO A 446 10.97 -35.08 -31.43
C PRO A 446 11.31 -36.51 -31.02
N ALA A 447 10.51 -37.45 -31.53
CA ALA A 447 10.57 -38.88 -31.27
C ALA A 447 11.91 -39.54 -31.67
#